data_AF-A0A916JIC3-F1
#
_entry.id   AF-A0A916JIC3-F1
#
_cell.length_a   1.000
_cell.length_b   1.000
_cell.length_c   1.000
_cell.angle_alpha   90.00
_cell.angle_beta   90.00
_cell.angle_gamma   90.00
#
_symmetry.space_group_name_H-M   'P 1'
#
loop_
_entity.id
_entity.type
_entity.pdbx_description
1 polymer ?
#
loop_
_entity_poly.entity_id
_entity_poly.type
_entity_poly.pdbx_seq_one_letter_code
_entity_poly.pdbx_strand_id
1 'polypeptide(L)'
;MEYLNFSRLTEKDFDDIIAMVDGERFTYDPSIETKNCDYRYENILIELKIIEEEPIEKQSKQNKLAELFRSDIKTVIINPLDLDFENKRKYYNELSTPIKTAIKKASQQLKISSENGEYKITIIVNNGLSMTLPDEFFDIAVRRAKNDTSNIDMLIICGIYHFSDGFDTIATAMFKDVEIQNKEKPIDFIDKLREAWSIKVNEYMTQQIISNEIERTKPPIKDIYFELNNIRYVKPPIQWGKESDFYGKQGRPRFDTTGMESCPPVGVVMPIFDLESYNFVKENISIFDSYLLKNNLEDYLKWIEKERIENDDFLKPIVPIKVSKEELIKTPSPFSFKDIGISLLPIFQKEVIKIAENSFAFNNTPISNNYILLQINEIGMDKANDIAFISYNKTRMSGETQEYLIKGERMKYEYALILASVYCLSLNADAVYYMINDDFKWK
;
A
#
# COMPACT_ATOMS: atom_id res chain seq x y z
N MET A 1 3.73 11.49 -12.39
CA MET A 1 2.42 11.74 -13.02
C MET A 1 1.66 12.70 -12.14
N GLU A 2 1.19 13.80 -12.69
CA GLU A 2 0.31 14.71 -11.97
C GLU A 2 -1.12 14.18 -12.06
N TYR A 3 -1.80 14.09 -10.93
CA TYR A 3 -3.20 13.70 -10.87
C TYR A 3 -4.08 14.93 -10.98
N LEU A 4 -5.22 14.79 -11.64
CA LEU A 4 -6.30 15.75 -11.52
C LEU A 4 -6.85 15.67 -10.09
N ASN A 5 -6.51 16.61 -9.22
CA ASN A 5 -7.16 16.71 -7.92
C ASN A 5 -8.54 17.36 -8.05
N PHE A 6 -9.43 17.09 -7.11
CA PHE A 6 -10.74 17.75 -7.03
C PHE A 6 -10.79 18.75 -5.87
N SER A 7 -11.72 19.70 -5.92
CA SER A 7 -12.05 20.53 -4.75
C SER A 7 -12.73 19.68 -3.67
N ARG A 8 -12.62 20.06 -2.39
CA ARG A 8 -13.41 19.43 -1.33
C ARG A 8 -14.84 19.97 -1.37
N LEU A 9 -15.83 19.13 -1.04
CA LEU A 9 -17.19 19.61 -0.79
C LEU A 9 -17.17 20.47 0.47
N THR A 10 -17.88 21.59 0.43
CA THR A 10 -17.95 22.58 1.50
C THR A 10 -19.39 22.79 1.95
N GLU A 11 -19.57 23.45 3.09
CA GLU A 11 -20.89 23.84 3.57
C GLU A 11 -21.64 24.74 2.56
N LYS A 12 -20.91 25.60 1.84
CA LYS A 12 -21.48 26.43 0.77
C LYS A 12 -22.12 25.60 -0.33
N ASP A 13 -21.54 24.46 -0.68
CA ASP A 13 -22.14 23.58 -1.69
C ASP A 13 -23.50 23.05 -1.24
N PHE A 14 -23.67 22.81 0.06
CA PHE A 14 -24.94 22.40 0.65
C PHE A 14 -25.90 23.58 0.85
N ASP A 15 -25.41 24.79 1.10
CA ASP A 15 -26.26 25.99 1.09
C ASP A 15 -26.97 26.13 -0.26
N ASP A 16 -26.24 25.94 -1.37
CA ASP A 16 -26.81 26.00 -2.71
C ASP A 16 -27.83 24.86 -2.93
N ILE A 17 -27.50 23.63 -2.53
CA ILE A 17 -28.42 22.48 -2.64
C ILE A 17 -29.71 22.71 -1.85
N ILE A 18 -29.60 23.21 -0.63
CA ILE A 18 -30.75 23.47 0.25
C ILE A 18 -31.61 24.61 -0.31
N ALA A 19 -30.99 25.66 -0.85
CA ALA A 19 -31.71 26.74 -1.51
C ALA A 19 -32.46 26.28 -2.77
N MET A 20 -31.91 25.33 -3.55
CA MET A 20 -32.58 24.75 -4.74
C MET A 20 -33.87 24.01 -4.41
N VAL A 21 -34.05 23.57 -3.16
CA VAL A 21 -35.28 22.88 -2.69
C VAL A 21 -36.18 23.78 -1.85
N ASP A 22 -36.01 25.10 -1.97
CA ASP A 22 -36.72 26.12 -1.18
C ASP A 22 -36.49 26.02 0.34
N GLY A 23 -35.40 25.36 0.75
CA GLY A 23 -34.93 25.35 2.12
C GLY A 23 -34.07 26.58 2.45
N GLU A 24 -33.78 26.77 3.73
CA GLU A 24 -32.97 27.90 4.20
C GLU A 24 -32.08 27.51 5.37
N ARG A 25 -31.06 28.33 5.66
CA ARG A 25 -30.29 28.17 6.90
C ARG A 25 -31.20 28.43 8.10
N PHE A 26 -31.05 27.61 9.13
CA PHE A 26 -31.87 27.72 10.34
C PHE A 26 -31.65 29.05 11.07
N THR A 27 -30.41 29.54 11.08
CA THR A 27 -30.06 30.89 11.52
C THR A 27 -28.92 31.45 10.68
N TYR A 28 -28.95 32.76 10.47
CA TYR A 28 -27.83 33.54 9.91
C TYR A 28 -27.10 34.36 10.97
N ASP A 29 -27.57 34.34 12.23
CA ASP A 29 -27.03 35.16 13.32
C ASP A 29 -25.79 34.50 13.94
N PRO A 30 -24.59 35.07 13.75
CA PRO A 30 -23.35 34.52 14.30
C PRO A 30 -23.23 34.70 15.82
N SER A 31 -24.13 35.48 16.46
CA SER A 31 -24.09 35.76 17.90
C SER A 31 -24.77 34.68 18.76
N ILE A 32 -25.47 33.72 18.15
CA ILE A 32 -26.11 32.61 18.85
C ILE A 32 -25.03 31.64 19.36
N GLU A 33 -24.76 31.67 20.66
CA GLU A 33 -23.75 30.78 21.29
C GLU A 33 -24.15 29.29 21.27
N THR A 34 -25.45 29.00 21.27
CA THR A 34 -25.96 27.62 21.30
C THR A 34 -26.05 27.06 19.88
N LYS A 35 -25.19 26.08 19.56
CA LYS A 35 -25.20 25.42 18.25
C LYS A 35 -26.53 24.69 18.01
N ASN A 36 -27.30 25.19 17.06
CA ASN A 36 -28.54 24.62 16.55
C ASN A 36 -28.25 23.81 15.28
N CYS A 37 -29.32 23.33 14.62
CA CYS A 37 -29.21 22.66 13.34
C CYS A 37 -28.85 23.63 12.20
N ASP A 38 -28.23 23.12 11.14
CA ASP A 38 -27.76 23.97 10.04
C ASP A 38 -28.90 24.53 9.16
N TYR A 39 -29.91 23.72 8.82
CA TYR A 39 -30.96 24.11 7.86
C TYR A 39 -32.37 23.73 8.29
N ARG A 40 -33.36 24.35 7.64
CA ARG A 40 -34.78 23.97 7.73
C ARG A 40 -35.49 24.02 6.37
N TYR A 41 -36.50 23.20 6.23
CA TYR A 41 -37.50 23.24 5.16
C TYR A 41 -38.86 22.90 5.76
N GLU A 42 -39.80 23.84 5.77
CA GLU A 42 -41.09 23.66 6.46
C GLU A 42 -40.89 23.13 7.90
N ASN A 43 -41.40 21.92 8.18
CA ASN A 43 -41.30 21.25 9.48
C ASN A 43 -40.09 20.29 9.57
N ILE A 44 -39.18 20.33 8.61
CA ILE A 44 -38.00 19.46 8.52
C ILE A 44 -36.76 20.22 8.99
N LEU A 45 -36.06 19.65 9.97
CA LEU A 45 -34.77 20.14 10.49
C LEU A 45 -33.65 19.30 9.91
N ILE A 46 -32.60 19.94 9.42
CA ILE A 46 -31.52 19.26 8.72
C ILE A 46 -30.19 19.68 9.32
N GLU A 47 -29.35 18.70 9.59
CA GLU A 47 -28.02 18.91 10.12
C GLU A 47 -26.98 18.27 9.21
N LEU A 48 -25.95 19.04 8.83
CA LEU A 48 -24.88 18.61 7.95
C LEU A 48 -23.63 18.24 8.75
N LYS A 49 -23.00 17.13 8.35
CA LYS A 49 -21.70 16.71 8.86
C LYS A 49 -20.79 16.26 7.72
N ILE A 50 -19.75 17.04 7.46
CA ILE A 50 -18.70 16.70 6.51
C ILE A 50 -17.58 15.97 7.26
N ILE A 51 -17.28 14.74 6.83
CA ILE A 51 -16.24 13.89 7.42
C ILE A 51 -14.97 14.00 6.58
N GLU A 52 -13.93 14.56 7.16
CA GLU A 52 -12.63 14.73 6.52
C GLU A 52 -11.49 13.99 7.22
N GLU A 53 -11.68 13.64 8.50
CA GLU A 53 -10.66 13.00 9.33
C GLU A 53 -10.52 11.52 8.97
N GLU A 54 -9.30 11.12 8.64
CA GLU A 54 -8.93 9.73 8.42
C GLU A 54 -8.37 9.13 9.73
N PRO A 55 -8.97 8.07 10.32
CA PRO A 55 -8.54 7.48 11.57
C PRO A 55 -7.04 7.19 11.66
N ILE A 56 -6.41 6.79 10.56
CA ILE A 56 -4.98 6.45 10.54
C ILE A 56 -4.06 7.65 10.76
N GLU A 57 -4.55 8.89 10.73
CA GLU A 57 -3.77 10.08 11.09
C GLU A 57 -3.43 10.13 12.59
N LYS A 58 -4.16 9.37 13.42
CA LYS A 58 -3.96 9.31 14.87
C LYS A 58 -3.13 8.10 15.25
N GLN A 59 -1.98 8.31 15.91
CA GLN A 59 -1.09 7.24 16.38
C GLN A 59 -1.81 6.18 17.23
N SER A 60 -2.77 6.61 18.08
CA SER A 60 -3.55 5.68 18.91
C SER A 60 -4.42 4.73 18.08
N LYS A 61 -4.87 5.14 16.90
CA LYS A 61 -5.61 4.29 15.96
C LYS A 61 -4.67 3.38 15.18
N GLN A 62 -3.53 3.91 14.72
CA GLN A 62 -2.48 3.11 14.08
C GLN A 62 -2.05 1.93 14.94
N ASN A 63 -1.79 2.16 16.24
CA ASN A 63 -1.38 1.11 17.17
C ASN A 63 -2.43 -0.01 17.30
N LYS A 64 -3.72 0.36 17.36
CA LYS A 64 -4.82 -0.62 17.46
C LYS A 64 -5.03 -1.39 16.16
N LEU A 65 -4.90 -0.72 15.01
CA LEU A 65 -4.97 -1.39 13.71
C LEU A 65 -3.79 -2.36 13.55
N ALA A 66 -2.58 -1.94 13.89
CA ALA A 66 -1.40 -2.81 13.87
C ALA A 66 -1.56 -4.03 14.79
N GLU A 67 -2.18 -3.86 15.96
CA GLU A 67 -2.47 -4.98 16.86
C GLU A 67 -3.46 -6.01 16.26
N LEU A 68 -4.40 -5.57 15.41
CA LEU A 68 -5.34 -6.48 14.74
C LEU A 68 -4.68 -7.26 13.60
N PHE A 69 -3.70 -6.66 12.92
CA PHE A 69 -3.05 -7.22 11.73
C PHE A 69 -1.59 -7.62 12.00
N ARG A 70 -1.27 -8.10 13.20
CA ARG A 70 0.11 -8.46 13.57
C ARG A 70 0.72 -9.43 12.55
N SER A 71 1.94 -9.15 12.12
CA SER A 71 2.69 -9.99 11.22
C SER A 71 4.19 -9.85 11.46
N ASP A 72 4.94 -10.88 11.07
CA ASP A 72 6.41 -10.88 11.10
C ASP A 72 7.03 -10.31 9.81
N ILE A 73 6.20 -9.94 8.83
CA ILE A 73 6.63 -9.43 7.52
C ILE A 73 6.62 -7.90 7.48
N LYS A 74 7.43 -7.30 6.62
CA LYS A 74 7.66 -5.85 6.56
C LYS A 74 6.53 -5.02 5.95
N THR A 75 5.62 -5.63 5.20
CA THR A 75 4.42 -4.96 4.68
C THR A 75 3.18 -5.81 4.92
N VAL A 76 2.20 -5.24 5.60
CA VAL A 76 0.96 -5.89 6.00
C VAL A 76 -0.22 -5.22 5.31
N ILE A 77 -1.05 -6.01 4.66
CA ILE A 77 -2.26 -5.53 4.01
C ILE A 77 -3.38 -5.44 5.05
N ILE A 78 -3.98 -4.26 5.19
CA ILE A 78 -5.14 -4.03 6.05
C ILE A 78 -6.39 -4.51 5.30
N ASN A 79 -6.67 -5.80 5.37
CA ASN A 79 -7.84 -6.39 4.72
C ASN A 79 -8.80 -6.99 5.78
N PRO A 80 -9.98 -6.40 6.01
CA PRO A 80 -10.92 -6.89 7.03
C PRO A 80 -11.49 -8.29 6.75
N LEU A 81 -11.27 -8.86 5.56
CA LEU A 81 -11.64 -10.25 5.26
C LEU A 81 -10.72 -11.27 5.91
N ASP A 82 -9.50 -10.88 6.28
CA ASP A 82 -8.52 -11.75 6.94
C ASP A 82 -8.75 -11.87 8.45
N LEU A 83 -9.70 -11.08 8.99
CA LEU A 83 -10.02 -11.05 10.41
C LEU A 83 -11.19 -11.97 10.74
N ASP A 84 -11.11 -12.62 11.91
CA ASP A 84 -12.28 -13.26 12.51
C ASP A 84 -13.39 -12.23 12.85
N PHE A 85 -14.56 -12.73 13.22
CA PHE A 85 -15.72 -11.89 13.51
C PHE A 85 -15.48 -10.84 14.61
N GLU A 86 -14.76 -11.19 15.68
CA GLU A 86 -14.51 -10.29 16.80
C GLU A 86 -13.53 -9.17 16.40
N ASN A 87 -12.45 -9.53 15.72
CA ASN A 87 -11.43 -8.61 15.26
C ASN A 87 -11.95 -7.72 14.13
N LYS A 88 -12.78 -8.25 13.22
CA LYS A 88 -13.49 -7.45 12.22
C LYS A 88 -14.40 -6.40 12.88
N ARG A 89 -15.08 -6.76 13.97
CA ARG A 89 -15.87 -5.79 14.75
C ARG A 89 -14.99 -4.71 15.39
N LYS A 90 -13.83 -5.07 15.95
CA LYS A 90 -12.85 -4.10 16.50
C LYS A 90 -12.34 -3.15 15.41
N TYR A 91 -11.97 -3.68 14.24
CA TYR A 91 -11.56 -2.90 13.07
C TYR A 91 -12.58 -1.83 12.70
N TYR A 92 -13.83 -2.21 12.44
CA TYR A 92 -14.87 -1.23 12.09
C TYR A 92 -15.23 -0.28 13.24
N ASN A 93 -15.09 -0.70 14.49
CA ASN A 93 -15.26 0.20 15.62
C ASN A 93 -14.22 1.33 15.60
N GLU A 94 -12.96 1.03 15.27
CA GLU A 94 -11.93 2.07 15.15
C GLU A 94 -12.25 3.04 14.01
N LEU A 95 -12.62 2.53 12.83
CA LEU A 95 -13.01 3.36 11.68
C LEU A 95 -14.26 4.20 11.95
N SER A 96 -15.19 3.69 12.76
CA SER A 96 -16.45 4.39 13.04
C SER A 96 -16.32 5.62 13.94
N THR A 97 -15.13 5.94 14.46
CA THR A 97 -14.97 6.98 15.48
C THR A 97 -15.32 8.40 14.99
N PRO A 98 -14.86 8.85 13.80
CA PRO A 98 -15.25 10.15 13.26
C PRO A 98 -16.76 10.22 13.00
N ILE A 99 -17.31 9.18 12.38
CA ILE A 99 -18.75 9.05 12.06
C ILE A 99 -19.61 9.08 13.33
N LYS A 100 -19.22 8.32 14.36
CA LYS A 100 -19.91 8.28 15.66
C LYS A 100 -19.95 9.67 16.31
N THR A 101 -18.82 10.38 16.27
CA THR A 101 -18.71 11.71 16.86
C THR A 101 -19.59 12.71 16.13
N ALA A 102 -19.59 12.66 14.80
CA ALA A 102 -20.43 13.50 13.96
C ALA A 102 -21.93 13.26 14.20
N ILE A 103 -22.36 12.00 14.22
CA ILE A 103 -23.76 11.61 14.47
C ILE A 103 -24.22 12.06 15.86
N LYS A 104 -23.39 11.92 16.89
CA LYS A 104 -23.72 12.39 18.25
C LYS A 104 -23.89 13.90 18.31
N LYS A 105 -22.99 14.65 17.68
CA LYS A 105 -23.09 16.12 17.60
C LYS A 105 -24.35 16.53 16.84
N ALA A 106 -24.60 15.89 15.69
CA ALA A 106 -25.78 16.18 14.88
C ALA A 106 -27.08 15.93 15.66
N SER A 107 -27.19 14.80 16.36
CA SER A 107 -28.35 14.53 17.21
C SER A 107 -28.53 15.54 18.34
N GLN A 108 -27.46 16.11 18.89
CA GLN A 108 -27.57 17.14 19.93
C GLN A 108 -28.10 18.46 19.35
N GLN A 109 -27.58 18.87 18.20
CA GLN A 109 -28.03 20.08 17.48
C GLN A 109 -29.49 19.98 17.05
N LEU A 110 -29.90 18.85 16.46
CA LEU A 110 -31.29 18.58 16.12
C LEU A 110 -32.22 18.55 17.34
N LYS A 111 -31.72 18.05 18.49
CA LYS A 111 -32.49 18.07 19.75
C LYS A 111 -32.73 19.51 20.23
N ILE A 112 -31.73 20.38 20.13
CA ILE A 112 -31.86 21.79 20.53
C ILE A 112 -32.86 22.51 19.61
N SER A 113 -32.84 22.24 18.31
CA SER A 113 -33.75 22.86 17.33
C SER A 113 -35.18 22.29 17.33
N SER A 114 -35.46 21.24 18.11
CA SER A 114 -36.67 20.42 17.97
C SER A 114 -38.00 21.15 18.15
N GLU A 115 -38.01 22.31 18.79
CA GLU A 115 -39.23 23.13 18.93
C GLU A 115 -39.69 23.74 17.60
N ASN A 116 -38.82 23.75 16.58
CA ASN A 116 -39.04 24.42 15.29
C ASN A 116 -39.24 23.43 14.12
N GLY A 117 -39.41 22.14 14.40
CA GLY A 117 -39.67 21.14 13.36
C GLY A 117 -39.88 19.74 13.90
N GLU A 118 -40.60 18.93 13.13
CA GLU A 118 -41.12 17.62 13.51
C GLU A 118 -40.27 16.46 12.99
N TYR A 119 -39.66 16.62 11.80
CA TYR A 119 -38.87 15.61 11.12
C TYR A 119 -37.38 16.00 11.09
N LYS A 120 -36.50 15.11 11.53
CA LYS A 120 -35.08 15.42 11.75
C LYS A 120 -34.18 14.59 10.85
N ILE A 121 -33.48 15.27 9.95
CA ILE A 121 -32.58 14.67 8.98
C ILE A 121 -31.13 15.00 9.35
N THR A 122 -30.26 14.01 9.30
CA THR A 122 -28.81 14.24 9.28
C THR A 122 -28.26 13.91 7.90
N ILE A 123 -27.53 14.83 7.29
CA ILE A 123 -26.74 14.60 6.08
C ILE A 123 -25.30 14.38 6.51
N ILE A 124 -24.73 13.21 6.20
CA ILE A 124 -23.33 12.90 6.43
C ILE A 124 -22.60 12.76 5.10
N VAL A 125 -21.50 13.49 4.95
CA VAL A 125 -20.74 13.57 3.70
C VAL A 125 -19.37 12.93 3.89
N ASN A 126 -19.06 11.89 3.12
CA ASN A 126 -17.70 11.36 3.09
C ASN A 126 -16.82 12.23 2.17
N ASN A 127 -15.99 13.07 2.76
CA ASN A 127 -15.12 13.98 2.04
C ASN A 127 -13.63 13.60 2.15
N GLY A 128 -13.26 12.77 3.13
CA GLY A 128 -11.87 12.37 3.36
C GLY A 128 -11.63 10.97 3.93
N LEU A 129 -12.67 10.19 4.26
CA LEU A 129 -12.51 8.83 4.80
C LEU A 129 -12.38 7.82 3.65
N SER A 130 -11.15 7.51 3.26
CA SER A 130 -10.82 6.61 2.14
C SER A 130 -10.48 5.19 2.57
N MET A 131 -10.33 4.92 3.88
CA MET A 131 -10.20 3.57 4.43
C MET A 131 -11.47 2.71 4.31
N THR A 132 -12.63 3.33 4.07
CA THR A 132 -13.93 2.64 3.93
C THR A 132 -14.43 2.70 2.51
N LEU A 133 -14.96 1.57 2.03
CA LEU A 133 -15.83 1.53 0.84
C LEU A 133 -17.08 2.40 1.04
N PRO A 134 -17.72 2.88 -0.05
CA PRO A 134 -18.99 3.61 0.04
C PRO A 134 -20.08 2.87 0.83
N ASP A 135 -20.18 1.56 0.63
CA ASP A 135 -21.14 0.71 1.36
C ASP A 135 -20.72 0.48 2.82
N GLU A 136 -19.43 0.33 3.10
CA GLU A 136 -18.94 0.25 4.49
C GLU A 136 -19.20 1.56 5.25
N PHE A 137 -18.97 2.71 4.61
CA PHE A 137 -19.28 4.02 5.18
C PHE A 137 -20.77 4.12 5.50
N PHE A 138 -21.64 3.73 4.56
CA PHE A 138 -23.10 3.67 4.75
C PHE A 138 -23.47 2.80 5.95
N ASP A 139 -23.00 1.55 5.98
CA ASP A 139 -23.34 0.58 7.03
C ASP A 139 -22.88 1.05 8.42
N ILE A 140 -21.69 1.64 8.49
CA ILE A 140 -21.16 2.22 9.73
C ILE A 140 -22.05 3.38 10.18
N ALA A 141 -22.38 4.31 9.28
CA ALA A 141 -23.19 5.48 9.60
C ALA A 141 -24.60 5.09 10.07
N VAL A 142 -25.26 4.17 9.36
CA VAL A 142 -26.59 3.64 9.75
C VAL A 142 -26.54 2.97 11.12
N ARG A 143 -25.56 2.10 11.35
CA ARG A 143 -25.39 1.41 12.64
C ARG A 143 -25.18 2.39 13.78
N ARG A 144 -24.42 3.47 13.55
CA ARG A 144 -24.17 4.52 14.54
C ARG A 144 -25.42 5.36 14.79
N ALA A 145 -26.14 5.77 13.76
CA ALA A 145 -27.39 6.50 13.92
C ALA A 145 -28.44 5.70 14.71
N LYS A 146 -28.62 4.42 14.38
CA LYS A 146 -29.59 3.54 15.08
C LYS A 146 -29.25 3.26 16.54
N ASN A 147 -27.95 3.08 16.86
CA ASN A 147 -27.54 2.64 18.19
C ASN A 147 -27.14 3.77 19.15
N ASP A 148 -26.65 4.89 18.63
CA ASP A 148 -26.07 5.95 19.45
C ASP A 148 -27.00 7.16 19.63
N THR A 149 -28.13 7.25 18.91
CA THR A 149 -29.04 8.41 18.96
C THR A 149 -30.52 8.03 18.81
N SER A 150 -31.41 8.94 19.21
CA SER A 150 -32.87 8.81 19.06
C SER A 150 -33.53 10.07 18.47
N ASN A 151 -32.76 11.10 18.13
CA ASN A 151 -33.27 12.39 17.61
C ASN A 151 -32.98 12.58 16.11
N ILE A 152 -32.61 11.50 15.42
CA ILE A 152 -32.40 11.49 13.97
C ILE A 152 -33.46 10.55 13.42
N ASP A 153 -34.39 11.10 12.65
CA ASP A 153 -35.48 10.33 12.03
C ASP A 153 -35.00 9.68 10.72
N MET A 154 -34.17 10.40 9.96
CA MET A 154 -33.58 9.92 8.72
C MET A 154 -32.11 10.32 8.61
N LEU A 155 -31.33 9.45 7.97
CA LEU A 155 -29.95 9.70 7.61
C LEU A 155 -29.82 9.74 6.08
N ILE A 156 -29.12 10.75 5.57
CA ILE A 156 -28.71 10.85 4.17
C ILE A 156 -27.19 10.76 4.14
N ILE A 157 -26.65 9.86 3.33
CA ILE A 157 -25.22 9.64 3.15
C ILE A 157 -24.83 10.04 1.73
N CYS A 158 -23.93 11.02 1.64
CA CYS A 158 -23.45 11.55 0.37
C CYS A 158 -21.92 11.51 0.30
N GLY A 159 -21.37 11.66 -0.91
CA GLY A 159 -19.93 11.82 -1.11
C GLY A 159 -19.54 11.70 -2.57
N ILE A 160 -18.36 12.23 -2.91
CA ILE A 160 -17.75 12.08 -4.23
C ILE A 160 -16.49 11.24 -4.06
N TYR A 161 -16.50 10.06 -4.65
CA TYR A 161 -15.39 9.11 -4.67
C TYR A 161 -14.67 9.23 -6.01
N HIS A 162 -13.39 9.57 -5.96
CA HIS A 162 -12.59 9.90 -7.12
C HIS A 162 -11.42 8.93 -7.22
N PHE A 163 -11.31 8.25 -8.36
CA PHE A 163 -10.26 7.28 -8.68
C PHE A 163 -9.54 7.74 -9.95
N SER A 164 -8.22 7.56 -10.00
CA SER A 164 -7.44 7.90 -11.18
C SER A 164 -6.16 7.08 -11.23
N ASP A 165 -5.73 6.70 -12.43
CA ASP A 165 -4.41 6.13 -12.70
C ASP A 165 -3.45 7.14 -13.38
N GLY A 166 -3.88 8.40 -13.51
CA GLY A 166 -3.15 9.48 -14.15
C GLY A 166 -3.49 9.66 -15.63
N PHE A 167 -4.07 8.64 -16.28
CA PHE A 167 -4.59 8.72 -17.65
C PHE A 167 -6.12 8.73 -17.67
N ASP A 168 -6.74 7.77 -16.98
CA ASP A 168 -8.17 7.65 -16.81
C ASP A 168 -8.59 8.16 -15.42
N THR A 169 -9.76 8.79 -15.36
CA THR A 169 -10.30 9.39 -14.12
C THR A 169 -11.78 9.12 -14.04
N ILE A 170 -12.20 8.50 -12.93
CA ILE A 170 -13.58 8.16 -12.65
C ILE A 170 -13.99 8.82 -11.34
N ALA A 171 -15.13 9.49 -11.36
CA ALA A 171 -15.76 10.05 -10.19
C ALA A 171 -17.17 9.50 -10.04
N THR A 172 -17.49 8.99 -8.86
CA THR A 172 -18.84 8.51 -8.53
C THR A 172 -19.39 9.34 -7.39
N ALA A 173 -20.54 9.96 -7.61
CA ALA A 173 -21.27 10.69 -6.59
C ALA A 173 -22.35 9.80 -5.99
N MET A 174 -22.33 9.65 -4.67
CA MET A 174 -23.27 8.85 -3.90
C MET A 174 -24.32 9.75 -3.24
N PHE A 175 -25.56 9.29 -3.23
CA PHE A 175 -26.65 9.82 -2.41
C PHE A 175 -27.52 8.62 -1.98
N LYS A 176 -27.48 8.25 -0.71
CA LYS A 176 -28.34 7.20 -0.14
C LYS A 176 -29.07 7.75 1.07
N ASP A 177 -30.38 7.58 1.10
CA ASP A 177 -31.22 7.95 2.24
C ASP A 177 -31.79 6.69 2.92
N VAL A 178 -31.97 6.77 4.24
CA VAL A 178 -32.44 5.65 5.06
C VAL A 178 -33.15 6.14 6.32
N GLU A 179 -34.31 5.56 6.57
CA GLU A 179 -35.07 5.77 7.80
C GLU A 179 -34.34 5.16 9.00
N ILE A 180 -34.17 5.96 10.04
CA ILE A 180 -33.53 5.56 11.30
C ILE A 180 -34.61 5.28 12.34
N GLN A 181 -35.60 6.17 12.44
CA GLN A 181 -36.81 5.96 13.23
C GLN A 181 -37.97 5.58 12.30
N ASN A 182 -38.94 4.82 12.83
CA ASN A 182 -40.15 4.44 12.11
C ASN A 182 -41.12 5.64 12.03
N LYS A 183 -40.71 6.70 11.33
CA LYS A 183 -41.56 7.84 10.98
C LYS A 183 -41.74 7.89 9.47
N GLU A 184 -42.91 8.31 9.03
CA GLU A 184 -43.22 8.48 7.61
C GLU A 184 -42.21 9.42 6.95
N LYS A 185 -41.54 8.91 5.92
CA LYS A 185 -40.53 9.64 5.17
C LYS A 185 -41.16 10.78 4.36
N PRO A 186 -40.60 12.01 4.42
CA PRO A 186 -41.05 13.13 3.60
C PRO A 186 -40.56 12.95 2.15
N ILE A 187 -41.21 12.06 1.40
CA ILE A 187 -40.75 11.58 0.08
C ILE A 187 -40.53 12.72 -0.93
N ASP A 188 -41.45 13.68 -0.98
CA ASP A 188 -41.38 14.83 -1.89
C ASP A 188 -40.13 15.68 -1.65
N PHE A 189 -39.80 15.94 -0.38
CA PHE A 189 -38.60 16.67 0.00
C PHE A 189 -37.33 15.88 -0.36
N ILE A 190 -37.30 14.58 -0.09
CA ILE A 190 -36.13 13.73 -0.37
C ILE A 190 -35.88 13.61 -1.87
N ASP A 191 -36.92 13.51 -2.68
CA ASP A 191 -36.78 13.43 -4.14
C ASP A 191 -36.28 14.75 -4.73
N LYS A 192 -36.82 15.89 -4.28
CA LYS A 192 -36.28 17.23 -4.62
C LYS A 192 -34.81 17.37 -4.22
N LEU A 193 -34.46 16.94 -3.01
CA LEU A 193 -33.07 17.03 -2.50
C LEU A 193 -32.11 16.14 -3.30
N ARG A 194 -32.57 14.97 -3.73
CA ARG A 194 -31.79 14.07 -4.60
C ARG A 194 -31.56 14.70 -5.98
N GLU A 195 -32.57 15.33 -6.55
CA GLU A 195 -32.45 16.06 -7.83
C GLU A 195 -31.49 17.25 -7.70
N ALA A 196 -31.63 18.06 -6.65
CA ALA A 196 -30.73 19.18 -6.35
C ALA A 196 -29.28 18.71 -6.17
N TRP A 197 -29.05 17.58 -5.48
CA TRP A 197 -27.73 16.95 -5.39
C TRP A 197 -27.19 16.57 -6.77
N SER A 198 -27.99 15.95 -7.63
CA SER A 198 -27.56 15.59 -8.99
C SER A 198 -27.19 16.82 -9.83
N ILE A 199 -27.97 17.90 -9.75
CA ILE A 199 -27.65 19.17 -10.43
C ILE A 199 -26.32 19.72 -9.91
N LYS A 200 -26.18 19.84 -8.57
CA LYS A 200 -24.96 20.36 -7.95
C LYS A 200 -23.73 19.53 -8.27
N VAL A 201 -23.85 18.20 -8.32
CA VAL A 201 -22.75 17.30 -8.72
C VAL A 201 -22.34 17.58 -10.17
N ASN A 202 -23.28 17.74 -11.10
CA ASN A 202 -22.97 18.04 -12.50
C ASN A 202 -22.26 19.39 -12.65
N GLU A 203 -22.72 20.42 -11.93
CA GLU A 203 -22.05 21.72 -11.88
C GLU A 203 -20.66 21.60 -11.30
N TYR A 204 -20.53 20.95 -10.14
CA TYR A 204 -19.25 20.71 -9.47
C TYR A 204 -18.27 20.01 -10.41
N MET A 205 -18.67 18.90 -11.06
CA MET A 205 -17.82 18.14 -11.97
C MET A 205 -17.43 18.96 -13.20
N THR A 206 -18.35 19.78 -13.72
CA THR A 206 -18.06 20.71 -14.81
C THR A 206 -16.98 21.71 -14.39
N GLN A 207 -17.11 22.33 -13.21
CA GLN A 207 -16.13 23.27 -12.67
C GLN A 207 -14.76 22.61 -12.43
N GLN A 208 -14.73 21.34 -11.98
CA GLN A 208 -13.48 20.58 -11.82
C GLN A 208 -12.67 20.51 -13.12
N ILE A 209 -13.31 20.56 -14.29
CA ILE A 209 -12.66 20.49 -15.60
C ILE A 209 -12.39 21.88 -16.18
N ILE A 210 -13.36 22.81 -16.12
CA ILE A 210 -13.27 24.06 -16.88
C ILE A 210 -12.64 25.23 -16.13
N SER A 211 -12.64 25.23 -14.79
CA SER A 211 -12.25 26.40 -14.01
C SER A 211 -10.77 26.43 -13.67
N ASN A 212 -10.11 27.57 -13.88
CA ASN A 212 -8.72 27.78 -13.44
C ASN A 212 -8.63 28.41 -12.04
N GLU A 213 -9.76 28.80 -11.45
CA GLU A 213 -9.81 29.61 -10.22
C GLU A 213 -10.14 28.79 -8.97
N ILE A 214 -10.51 27.51 -9.14
CA ILE A 214 -10.84 26.63 -8.02
C ILE A 214 -9.60 25.94 -7.45
N GLU A 215 -9.58 25.86 -6.13
CA GLU A 215 -8.55 25.10 -5.42
C GLU A 215 -8.86 23.60 -5.46
N ARG A 216 -7.88 22.79 -5.87
CA ARG A 216 -8.00 21.35 -6.07
C ARG A 216 -7.06 20.59 -5.13
N THR A 217 -7.54 20.30 -3.93
CA THR A 217 -6.74 19.72 -2.84
C THR A 217 -7.06 18.25 -2.54
N LYS A 218 -8.17 17.71 -3.06
CA LYS A 218 -8.58 16.33 -2.84
C LYS A 218 -7.96 15.42 -3.90
N PRO A 219 -6.93 14.61 -3.57
CA PRO A 219 -6.37 13.68 -4.53
C PRO A 219 -7.36 12.55 -4.87
N PRO A 220 -7.11 11.77 -5.94
CA PRO A 220 -7.78 10.49 -6.10
C PRO A 220 -7.48 9.58 -4.90
N ILE A 221 -8.35 8.59 -4.68
CA ILE A 221 -8.13 7.53 -3.69
C ILE A 221 -6.86 6.78 -4.08
N LYS A 222 -5.91 6.69 -3.15
CA LYS A 222 -4.59 6.07 -3.31
C LYS A 222 -4.37 5.03 -2.21
N ASP A 223 -3.22 4.35 -2.25
CA ASP A 223 -2.73 3.55 -1.12
C ASP A 223 -2.69 4.42 0.14
N ILE A 224 -3.34 3.94 1.20
CA ILE A 224 -3.29 4.56 2.53
C ILE A 224 -2.38 3.69 3.38
N TYR A 225 -1.36 4.27 4.01
CA TYR A 225 -0.46 3.49 4.86
C TYR A 225 0.05 4.27 6.06
N PHE A 226 0.54 3.52 7.04
CA PHE A 226 1.33 4.04 8.16
C PHE A 226 2.46 3.06 8.48
N GLU A 227 3.50 3.56 9.17
CA GLU A 227 4.67 2.78 9.58
C GLU A 227 4.64 2.60 11.10
N LEU A 228 4.82 1.38 11.59
CA LEU A 228 4.96 1.10 13.02
C LEU A 228 5.99 -0.02 13.22
N ASN A 229 7.01 0.23 14.05
CA ASN A 229 8.08 -0.73 14.35
C ASN A 229 8.77 -1.31 13.09
N ASN A 230 9.01 -0.47 12.08
CA ASN A 230 9.58 -0.87 10.78
C ASN A 230 8.72 -1.89 10.01
N ILE A 231 7.40 -1.86 10.23
CA ILE A 231 6.39 -2.58 9.44
C ILE A 231 5.45 -1.54 8.84
N ARG A 232 5.25 -1.63 7.53
CA ARG A 232 4.27 -0.83 6.80
C ARG A 232 2.91 -1.51 6.83
N TYR A 233 1.88 -0.83 7.32
CA TYR A 233 0.50 -1.29 7.22
C TYR A 233 -0.19 -0.51 6.11
N VAL A 234 -0.66 -1.20 5.08
CA VAL A 234 -1.20 -0.59 3.86
C VAL A 234 -2.62 -1.06 3.59
N LYS A 235 -3.52 -0.12 3.37
CA LYS A 235 -4.81 -0.35 2.73
C LYS A 235 -4.69 0.06 1.26
N PRO A 236 -4.56 -0.89 0.32
CA PRO A 236 -4.59 -0.56 -1.09
C PRO A 236 -5.96 0.03 -1.46
N PRO A 237 -6.04 0.88 -2.50
CA PRO A 237 -7.30 1.39 -2.99
C PRO A 237 -8.17 0.23 -3.43
N ILE A 238 -9.47 0.48 -3.40
CA ILE A 238 -10.47 -0.48 -3.85
C ILE A 238 -10.26 -0.70 -5.35
N GLN A 239 -10.12 -1.95 -5.78
CA GLN A 239 -10.20 -2.29 -7.21
C GLN A 239 -11.60 -1.92 -7.71
N TRP A 240 -11.67 -0.96 -8.62
CA TRP A 240 -12.94 -0.44 -9.13
C TRP A 240 -13.12 -0.82 -10.59
N GLY A 241 -14.27 -1.44 -10.90
CA GLY A 241 -14.62 -1.83 -12.26
C GLY A 241 -13.97 -3.14 -12.71
N LYS A 242 -13.90 -3.33 -14.02
CA LYS A 242 -13.18 -4.45 -14.65
C LYS A 242 -11.71 -4.08 -14.87
N GLU A 243 -10.86 -5.10 -15.06
CA GLU A 243 -9.48 -4.90 -15.50
C GLU A 243 -9.43 -3.97 -16.72
N SER A 244 -8.42 -3.10 -16.76
CA SER A 244 -8.29 -2.14 -17.86
C SER A 244 -8.01 -2.86 -19.18
N ASP A 245 -8.94 -2.74 -20.15
CA ASP A 245 -8.74 -3.22 -21.51
C ASP A 245 -7.52 -2.53 -22.18
N PHE A 246 -7.16 -1.31 -21.74
CA PHE A 246 -6.06 -0.53 -22.30
C PHE A 246 -4.69 -1.05 -21.87
N TYR A 247 -4.53 -1.35 -20.57
CA TYR A 247 -3.25 -1.85 -20.03
C TYR A 247 -3.10 -3.38 -20.14
N GLY A 248 -4.20 -4.11 -20.37
CA GLY A 248 -4.19 -5.54 -20.56
C GLY A 248 -3.62 -6.31 -19.37
N LYS A 249 -3.02 -7.48 -19.64
CA LYS A 249 -2.53 -8.41 -18.60
C LYS A 249 -1.41 -7.88 -17.71
N GLN A 250 -0.74 -6.80 -18.11
CA GLN A 250 0.36 -6.22 -17.31
C GLN A 250 -0.17 -5.36 -16.14
N GLY A 251 -1.46 -4.99 -16.18
CA GLY A 251 -2.11 -4.14 -15.19
C GLY A 251 -1.75 -2.66 -15.34
N ARG A 252 -2.43 -1.81 -14.59
CA ARG A 252 -2.20 -0.36 -14.58
C ARG A 252 -0.78 -0.02 -14.12
N PRO A 253 -0.17 1.07 -14.61
CA PRO A 253 1.13 1.55 -14.14
C PRO A 253 1.13 1.79 -12.63
N ARG A 254 2.26 1.48 -11.99
CA ARG A 254 2.46 1.65 -10.55
C ARG A 254 3.53 2.71 -10.29
N PHE A 255 3.37 3.46 -9.20
CA PHE A 255 4.41 4.33 -8.69
C PHE A 255 5.62 3.53 -8.25
N ASP A 256 6.77 4.19 -8.28
CA ASP A 256 7.99 3.67 -7.70
C ASP A 256 8.56 4.71 -6.75
N THR A 257 8.05 4.75 -5.52
CA THR A 257 8.58 5.63 -4.47
C THR A 257 9.68 4.96 -3.64
N THR A 258 10.25 3.85 -4.12
CA THR A 258 11.36 3.16 -3.45
C THR A 258 12.63 4.02 -3.32
N GLY A 259 12.74 5.07 -4.14
CA GLY A 259 13.93 5.91 -4.24
C GLY A 259 15.08 5.26 -5.03
N MET A 260 14.86 4.09 -5.63
CA MET A 260 15.88 3.37 -6.40
C MET A 260 15.97 3.90 -7.84
N GLU A 261 16.97 4.74 -8.12
CA GLU A 261 17.33 5.15 -9.49
C GLU A 261 18.17 4.10 -10.23
N SER A 262 18.93 3.29 -9.48
CA SER A 262 19.72 2.17 -9.97
C SER A 262 19.65 1.01 -8.98
N CYS A 263 20.07 -0.18 -9.41
CA CYS A 263 20.12 -1.35 -8.54
C CYS A 263 21.15 -1.11 -7.41
N PRO A 264 20.74 -1.12 -6.13
CA PRO A 264 21.68 -1.03 -5.01
C PRO A 264 22.69 -2.18 -5.05
N PRO A 265 23.87 -2.05 -4.41
CA PRO A 265 24.85 -3.13 -4.35
C PRO A 265 24.23 -4.43 -3.85
N VAL A 266 24.45 -5.51 -4.60
CA VAL A 266 24.00 -6.87 -4.27
C VAL A 266 25.21 -7.79 -4.15
N GLY A 267 25.25 -8.55 -3.06
CA GLY A 267 26.30 -9.52 -2.78
C GLY A 267 27.68 -8.94 -2.42
N VAL A 268 28.53 -9.81 -1.89
CA VAL A 268 29.97 -9.57 -1.70
C VAL A 268 30.74 -10.60 -2.51
N VAL A 269 31.46 -10.16 -3.53
CA VAL A 269 32.27 -11.07 -4.37
C VAL A 269 33.48 -11.54 -3.59
N MET A 270 33.65 -12.85 -3.49
CA MET A 270 34.78 -13.50 -2.86
C MET A 270 35.50 -14.38 -3.89
N PRO A 271 36.80 -14.15 -4.18
CA PRO A 271 37.53 -14.99 -5.11
C PRO A 271 37.69 -16.41 -4.54
N ILE A 272 37.51 -17.43 -5.36
CA ILE A 272 37.91 -18.81 -5.05
C ILE A 272 38.98 -19.25 -6.05
N PHE A 273 40.02 -19.87 -5.52
CA PHE A 273 41.22 -20.21 -6.27
C PHE A 273 41.33 -21.72 -6.44
N ASP A 274 41.90 -22.15 -7.55
CA ASP A 274 42.57 -23.44 -7.62
C ASP A 274 43.98 -23.34 -7.01
N LEU A 275 44.70 -24.46 -6.98
CA LEU A 275 46.03 -24.51 -6.38
C LEU A 275 47.04 -23.59 -7.09
N GLU A 276 46.96 -23.49 -8.41
CA GLU A 276 47.89 -22.67 -9.20
C GLU A 276 47.65 -21.18 -8.95
N SER A 277 46.39 -20.75 -9.02
CA SER A 277 45.97 -19.37 -8.81
C SER A 277 46.22 -18.94 -7.37
N TYR A 278 45.99 -19.82 -6.39
CA TYR A 278 46.26 -19.54 -4.97
C TYR A 278 47.74 -19.27 -4.71
N ASN A 279 48.63 -20.10 -5.27
CA ASN A 279 50.07 -19.90 -5.12
C ASN A 279 50.52 -18.60 -5.80
N PHE A 280 49.99 -18.30 -6.99
CA PHE A 280 50.28 -17.04 -7.68
C PHE A 280 49.87 -15.82 -6.85
N VAL A 281 48.67 -15.82 -6.25
CA VAL A 281 48.21 -14.74 -5.36
C VAL A 281 49.09 -14.65 -4.12
N LYS A 282 49.47 -15.77 -3.51
CA LYS A 282 50.34 -15.79 -2.33
C LYS A 282 51.71 -15.13 -2.57
N GLU A 283 52.23 -15.22 -3.80
CA GLU A 283 53.50 -14.60 -4.20
C GLU A 283 53.38 -13.12 -4.60
N ASN A 284 52.21 -12.67 -5.04
CA ASN A 284 52.01 -11.36 -5.67
C ASN A 284 51.08 -10.41 -4.91
N ILE A 285 50.42 -10.88 -3.84
CA ILE A 285 49.55 -10.03 -3.03
C ILE A 285 50.36 -9.06 -2.18
N SER A 286 49.80 -7.87 -1.96
CA SER A 286 50.29 -6.91 -0.98
C SER A 286 50.46 -7.56 0.40
N ILE A 287 51.56 -7.28 1.07
CA ILE A 287 51.86 -7.83 2.41
C ILE A 287 50.74 -7.51 3.42
N PHE A 288 50.05 -6.37 3.23
CA PHE A 288 48.94 -5.93 4.08
C PHE A 288 47.71 -6.84 3.99
N ASP A 289 47.52 -7.58 2.89
CA ASP A 289 46.35 -8.44 2.66
C ASP A 289 46.69 -9.94 2.77
N SER A 290 47.95 -10.28 2.98
CA SER A 290 48.43 -11.68 3.04
C SER A 290 47.69 -12.54 4.08
N TYR A 291 47.20 -11.94 5.17
CA TYR A 291 46.44 -12.62 6.22
C TYR A 291 45.08 -13.18 5.74
N LEU A 292 44.52 -12.63 4.65
CA LEU A 292 43.23 -13.07 4.08
C LEU A 292 43.33 -14.44 3.41
N LEU A 293 44.53 -14.83 2.94
CA LEU A 293 44.76 -16.11 2.28
C LEU A 293 44.80 -17.30 3.25
N LYS A 294 44.86 -17.06 4.56
CA LYS A 294 45.04 -18.11 5.58
C LYS A 294 46.35 -18.90 5.35
N ASN A 295 46.49 -20.07 5.97
CA ASN A 295 47.75 -20.82 5.93
C ASN A 295 47.94 -21.53 4.57
N ASN A 296 46.88 -22.17 4.09
CA ASN A 296 46.83 -22.98 2.87
C ASN A 296 45.45 -22.86 2.20
N LEU A 297 45.34 -23.37 0.97
CA LEU A 297 44.11 -23.30 0.17
C LEU A 297 42.91 -23.97 0.87
N GLU A 298 43.11 -25.07 1.58
CA GLU A 298 42.02 -25.76 2.27
C GLU A 298 41.46 -24.92 3.42
N ASP A 299 42.32 -24.31 4.22
CA ASP A 299 41.93 -23.38 5.29
C ASP A 299 41.22 -22.14 4.73
N TYR A 300 41.67 -21.64 3.57
CA TYR A 300 41.03 -20.53 2.87
C TYR A 300 39.60 -20.87 2.42
N LEU A 301 39.41 -22.03 1.76
CA LEU A 301 38.09 -22.46 1.30
C LEU A 301 37.12 -22.73 2.47
N LYS A 302 37.61 -23.34 3.56
CA LYS A 302 36.83 -23.51 4.80
C LYS A 302 36.43 -22.17 5.40
N TRP A 303 37.33 -21.19 5.39
CA TRP A 303 37.03 -19.85 5.87
C TRP A 303 35.95 -19.17 5.02
N ILE A 304 36.03 -19.23 3.68
CA ILE A 304 34.97 -18.66 2.82
C ILE A 304 33.62 -19.31 3.09
N GLU A 305 33.57 -20.63 3.18
CA GLU A 305 32.32 -21.36 3.47
C GLU A 305 31.72 -20.92 4.81
N LYS A 306 32.58 -20.77 5.83
CA LYS A 306 32.19 -20.26 7.14
C LYS A 306 31.64 -18.83 7.06
N GLU A 307 32.36 -17.91 6.43
CA GLU A 307 31.90 -16.51 6.27
C GLU A 307 30.58 -16.45 5.50
N ARG A 308 30.36 -17.33 4.51
CA ARG A 308 29.10 -17.38 3.76
C ARG A 308 27.93 -17.82 4.64
N ILE A 309 28.13 -18.83 5.48
CA ILE A 309 27.11 -19.35 6.39
C ILE A 309 26.81 -18.35 7.52
N GLU A 310 27.85 -17.69 8.03
CA GLU A 310 27.75 -16.74 9.15
C GLU A 310 27.42 -15.31 8.70
N ASN A 311 27.22 -15.05 7.40
CA ASN A 311 26.90 -13.72 6.90
C ASN A 311 25.46 -13.32 7.22
N ASP A 312 25.32 -12.37 8.14
CA ASP A 312 24.02 -11.85 8.59
C ASP A 312 23.40 -10.81 7.62
N ASP A 313 24.16 -10.24 6.68
CA ASP A 313 23.63 -9.28 5.69
C ASP A 313 22.96 -10.02 4.52
N PHE A 314 21.65 -10.25 4.64
CA PHE A 314 20.84 -10.91 3.61
C PHE A 314 20.73 -10.13 2.28
N LEU A 315 21.04 -8.83 2.26
CA LEU A 315 21.08 -8.06 1.00
C LEU A 315 22.41 -8.23 0.28
N LYS A 316 23.44 -8.72 0.98
CA LYS A 316 24.80 -8.90 0.46
C LYS A 316 25.36 -10.28 0.76
N PRO A 317 24.73 -11.36 0.25
CA PRO A 317 25.28 -12.70 0.40
C PRO A 317 26.68 -12.80 -0.20
N ILE A 318 27.54 -13.60 0.41
CA ILE A 318 28.88 -13.85 -0.13
C ILE A 318 28.78 -14.73 -1.38
N VAL A 319 29.42 -14.30 -2.47
CA VAL A 319 29.38 -14.98 -3.77
C VAL A 319 30.79 -15.45 -4.14
N PRO A 320 31.07 -16.76 -4.00
CA PRO A 320 32.33 -17.34 -4.44
C PRO A 320 32.44 -17.30 -5.98
N ILE A 321 33.48 -16.65 -6.52
CA ILE A 321 33.74 -16.61 -7.97
C ILE A 321 35.11 -17.19 -8.26
N LYS A 322 35.15 -18.18 -9.16
CA LYS A 322 36.41 -18.80 -9.60
C LYS A 322 37.27 -17.78 -10.34
N VAL A 323 38.52 -17.69 -9.92
CA VAL A 323 39.52 -16.84 -10.55
C VAL A 323 40.64 -17.71 -11.08
N SER A 324 40.95 -17.51 -12.36
CA SER A 324 42.06 -18.18 -13.01
C SER A 324 43.35 -17.36 -12.90
N LYS A 325 44.50 -18.02 -12.99
CA LYS A 325 45.80 -17.36 -13.02
C LYS A 325 45.93 -16.41 -14.21
N GLU A 326 45.37 -16.77 -15.37
CA GLU A 326 45.38 -15.93 -16.57
C GLU A 326 44.66 -14.60 -16.37
N GLU A 327 43.63 -14.56 -15.52
CA GLU A 327 42.95 -13.33 -15.13
C GLU A 327 43.79 -12.51 -14.14
N LEU A 328 44.42 -13.17 -13.17
CA LEU A 328 45.23 -12.53 -12.15
C LEU A 328 46.51 -11.88 -12.71
N ILE A 329 47.12 -12.47 -13.75
CA ILE A 329 48.30 -11.90 -14.43
C ILE A 329 48.01 -10.53 -15.04
N LYS A 330 46.75 -10.24 -15.37
CA LYS A 330 46.34 -8.94 -15.92
C LYS A 330 46.26 -7.84 -14.86
N THR A 331 46.25 -8.21 -13.58
CA THR A 331 46.21 -7.27 -12.46
C THR A 331 47.65 -6.84 -12.12
N PRO A 332 47.97 -5.53 -12.10
CA PRO A 332 49.32 -5.05 -11.76
C PRO A 332 49.77 -5.52 -10.38
N SER A 333 50.95 -6.13 -10.30
CA SER A 333 51.56 -6.63 -9.05
C SER A 333 52.49 -5.58 -8.42
N PRO A 334 52.55 -5.44 -7.08
CA PRO A 334 51.72 -6.17 -6.10
C PRO A 334 50.28 -5.65 -6.10
N PHE A 335 49.31 -6.56 -6.06
CA PHE A 335 47.89 -6.20 -6.01
C PHE A 335 47.29 -6.45 -4.62
N SER A 336 46.25 -5.71 -4.28
CA SER A 336 45.44 -5.93 -3.07
C SER A 336 44.35 -6.97 -3.33
N PHE A 337 43.76 -7.51 -2.26
CA PHE A 337 42.59 -8.37 -2.36
C PHE A 337 41.39 -7.62 -2.96
N LYS A 338 41.32 -6.30 -2.72
CA LYS A 338 40.33 -5.42 -3.33
C LYS A 338 40.49 -5.33 -4.85
N ASP A 339 41.71 -5.31 -5.37
CA ASP A 339 41.96 -5.27 -6.81
C ASP A 339 41.48 -6.54 -7.52
N ILE A 340 41.64 -7.71 -6.86
CA ILE A 340 41.06 -8.97 -7.32
C ILE A 340 39.52 -8.89 -7.31
N GLY A 341 38.93 -8.35 -6.24
CA GLY A 341 37.49 -8.16 -6.17
C GLY A 341 36.95 -7.28 -7.31
N ILE A 342 37.63 -6.15 -7.59
CA ILE A 342 37.27 -5.23 -8.66
C ILE A 342 37.35 -5.90 -10.03
N SER A 343 38.38 -6.71 -10.29
CA SER A 343 38.54 -7.39 -11.59
C SER A 343 37.44 -8.44 -11.84
N LEU A 344 36.80 -8.96 -10.79
CA LEU A 344 35.72 -9.94 -10.87
C LEU A 344 34.33 -9.33 -11.01
N LEU A 345 34.15 -8.03 -10.73
CA LEU A 345 32.84 -7.37 -10.83
C LEU A 345 32.16 -7.54 -12.20
N PRO A 346 32.87 -7.42 -13.35
CA PRO A 346 32.24 -7.64 -14.65
C PRO A 346 31.76 -9.08 -14.86
N ILE A 347 32.50 -10.07 -14.33
CA ILE A 347 32.12 -11.49 -14.39
C ILE A 347 30.88 -11.73 -13.53
N PHE A 348 30.90 -11.23 -12.30
CA PHE A 348 29.78 -11.30 -11.38
C PHE A 348 28.50 -10.71 -11.99
N GLN A 349 28.57 -9.47 -12.47
CA GLN A 349 27.43 -8.77 -13.07
C GLN A 349 26.87 -9.52 -14.27
N LYS A 350 27.75 -10.01 -15.15
CA LYS A 350 27.35 -10.77 -16.34
C LYS A 350 26.60 -12.05 -15.97
N GLU A 351 27.10 -12.82 -15.01
CA GLU A 351 26.43 -14.06 -14.59
C GLU A 351 25.11 -13.80 -13.85
N VAL A 352 25.04 -12.77 -13.01
CA VAL A 352 23.79 -12.37 -12.33
C VAL A 352 22.72 -11.97 -13.35
N ILE A 353 23.06 -11.11 -14.32
CA ILE A 353 22.13 -10.67 -15.38
C ILE A 353 21.66 -11.88 -16.19
N LYS A 354 22.58 -12.76 -16.59
CA LYS A 354 22.25 -13.98 -17.32
C LYS A 354 21.29 -14.88 -16.55
N ILE A 355 21.45 -15.04 -15.24
CA ILE A 355 20.51 -15.84 -14.43
C ILE A 355 19.14 -15.16 -14.35
N ALA A 356 19.11 -13.84 -14.14
CA ALA A 356 17.87 -13.08 -14.09
C ALA A 356 17.08 -13.17 -15.41
N GLU A 357 17.75 -13.01 -16.55
CA GLU A 357 17.16 -13.13 -17.90
C GLU A 357 16.65 -14.54 -18.22
N ASN A 358 17.29 -15.57 -17.66
CA ASN A 358 16.89 -16.97 -17.81
C ASN A 358 15.99 -17.47 -16.67
N SER A 359 15.41 -16.58 -15.86
CA SER A 359 14.46 -16.97 -14.82
C SER A 359 13.12 -17.40 -15.39
N PHE A 360 12.43 -18.31 -14.70
CA PHE A 360 11.16 -18.89 -15.19
C PHE A 360 10.01 -18.63 -14.23
N ALA A 361 8.81 -18.38 -14.78
CA ALA A 361 7.60 -18.40 -13.98
C ALA A 361 7.39 -19.80 -13.37
N PHE A 362 7.11 -19.87 -12.07
CA PHE A 362 6.90 -21.14 -11.37
C PHE A 362 5.52 -21.72 -11.69
N ASN A 363 5.45 -22.98 -12.11
CA ASN A 363 4.22 -23.68 -12.50
C ASN A 363 3.95 -24.96 -11.67
N ASN A 364 4.34 -24.96 -10.39
CA ASN A 364 4.25 -26.09 -9.45
C ASN A 364 5.04 -27.35 -9.83
N THR A 365 5.80 -27.33 -10.92
CA THR A 365 6.63 -28.46 -11.36
C THR A 365 8.00 -27.93 -11.78
N PRO A 366 8.97 -27.78 -10.84
CA PRO A 366 10.28 -27.26 -11.19
C PRO A 366 11.03 -28.23 -12.09
N ILE A 367 11.81 -27.68 -13.03
CA ILE A 367 12.66 -28.46 -13.94
C ILE A 367 13.94 -28.89 -13.22
N SER A 368 14.43 -28.10 -12.26
CA SER A 368 15.56 -28.41 -11.41
C SER A 368 15.12 -28.81 -10.00
N ASN A 369 15.86 -29.74 -9.40
CA ASN A 369 15.71 -30.15 -8.00
C ASN A 369 16.55 -29.30 -7.03
N ASN A 370 17.21 -28.23 -7.49
CA ASN A 370 18.11 -27.37 -6.72
C ASN A 370 17.97 -25.94 -7.23
N TYR A 371 17.04 -25.17 -6.66
CA TYR A 371 16.64 -23.88 -7.24
C TYR A 371 16.36 -22.82 -6.18
N ILE A 372 16.42 -21.56 -6.61
CA ILE A 372 15.93 -20.41 -5.86
C ILE A 372 14.50 -20.11 -6.29
N LEU A 373 13.60 -19.91 -5.34
CA LEU A 373 12.24 -19.44 -5.60
C LEU A 373 12.07 -18.04 -5.03
N LEU A 374 11.79 -17.09 -5.92
CA LEU A 374 11.33 -15.75 -5.61
C LEU A 374 9.80 -15.75 -5.60
N GLN A 375 9.20 -15.34 -4.49
CA GLN A 375 7.78 -14.99 -4.42
C GLN A 375 7.68 -13.50 -4.16
N ILE A 376 6.90 -12.80 -4.97
CA ILE A 376 6.64 -11.36 -4.81
C ILE A 376 5.14 -11.17 -4.64
N ASN A 377 4.72 -10.38 -3.64
CA ASN A 377 3.35 -9.87 -3.60
C ASN A 377 3.38 -8.41 -4.05
N GLU A 378 2.71 -8.12 -5.16
CA GLU A 378 2.51 -6.76 -5.65
C GLU A 378 1.32 -6.12 -4.92
N ILE A 379 1.55 -5.01 -4.23
CA ILE A 379 0.55 -4.42 -3.33
C ILE A 379 0.22 -2.99 -3.75
N GLY A 380 -1.04 -2.75 -4.10
CA GLY A 380 -1.58 -1.42 -4.35
C GLY A 380 -0.99 -0.73 -5.58
N MET A 381 -0.98 0.60 -5.53
CA MET A 381 -0.51 1.47 -6.61
C MET A 381 0.99 1.73 -6.57
N ASP A 382 1.67 1.47 -5.46
CA ASP A 382 3.09 1.80 -5.28
C ASP A 382 3.96 0.56 -5.04
N LYS A 383 5.00 0.39 -5.87
CA LYS A 383 6.01 -0.68 -5.75
C LYS A 383 6.76 -0.65 -4.42
N ALA A 384 6.79 0.48 -3.73
CA ALA A 384 7.37 0.58 -2.39
C ALA A 384 6.61 -0.26 -1.35
N ASN A 385 5.38 -0.71 -1.65
CA ASN A 385 4.61 -1.59 -0.77
C ASN A 385 4.90 -3.07 -1.02
N ASP A 386 5.62 -3.42 -2.09
CA ASP A 386 5.84 -4.82 -2.45
C ASP A 386 6.66 -5.56 -1.41
N ILE A 387 6.43 -6.86 -1.34
CA ILE A 387 7.11 -7.72 -0.37
C ILE A 387 7.61 -8.98 -1.07
N ALA A 388 8.86 -9.32 -0.76
CA ALA A 388 9.57 -10.44 -1.35
C ALA A 388 9.87 -11.54 -0.34
N PHE A 389 9.76 -12.78 -0.81
CA PHE A 389 10.24 -13.97 -0.15
C PHE A 389 11.21 -14.66 -1.10
N ILE A 390 12.40 -14.99 -0.63
CA ILE A 390 13.40 -15.73 -1.39
C ILE A 390 13.70 -17.00 -0.61
N SER A 391 13.56 -18.15 -1.26
CA SER A 391 13.83 -19.44 -0.65
C SER A 391 14.75 -20.30 -1.50
N TYR A 392 15.58 -21.08 -0.84
CA TYR A 392 16.38 -22.13 -1.45
C TYR A 392 15.67 -23.46 -1.31
N ASN A 393 15.46 -24.14 -2.43
CA ASN A 393 14.67 -25.36 -2.50
C ASN A 393 15.52 -26.51 -3.03
N LYS A 394 15.47 -27.65 -2.34
CA LYS A 394 16.10 -28.90 -2.78
C LYS A 394 15.13 -30.06 -2.73
N THR A 395 15.02 -30.78 -3.83
CA THR A 395 14.32 -32.06 -3.88
C THR A 395 15.34 -33.18 -3.73
N ARG A 396 15.23 -33.94 -2.62
CA ARG A 396 16.05 -35.13 -2.34
C ARG A 396 15.16 -36.37 -2.32
N MET A 397 15.77 -37.55 -2.33
CA MET A 397 15.03 -38.81 -2.13
C MET A 397 14.23 -38.84 -0.82
N SER A 398 14.65 -38.08 0.19
CA SER A 398 13.99 -37.94 1.50
C SER A 398 12.82 -36.94 1.52
N GLY A 399 12.54 -36.25 0.41
CA GLY A 399 11.53 -35.20 0.31
C GLY A 399 12.10 -33.86 -0.13
N GLU A 400 11.21 -32.87 -0.23
CA GLU A 400 11.52 -31.48 -0.55
C GLU A 400 11.88 -30.70 0.70
N THR A 401 12.97 -29.93 0.63
CA THR A 401 13.37 -29.00 1.69
C THR A 401 13.30 -27.58 1.16
N GLN A 402 12.64 -26.69 1.91
CA GLN A 402 12.56 -25.26 1.63
C GLN A 402 13.19 -24.48 2.80
N GLU A 403 14.17 -23.64 2.47
CA GLU A 403 14.85 -22.76 3.43
C GLU A 403 14.65 -21.30 2.99
N TYR A 404 14.07 -20.47 3.87
CA TYR A 404 13.88 -19.05 3.57
C TYR A 404 15.17 -18.27 3.82
N LEU A 405 15.70 -17.67 2.75
CA LEU A 405 16.83 -16.75 2.77
C LEU A 405 16.36 -15.33 3.09
N ILE A 406 15.19 -14.97 2.56
CA ILE A 406 14.47 -13.73 2.85
C ILE A 406 13.02 -14.08 3.10
N LYS A 407 12.45 -13.59 4.20
CA LYS A 407 11.08 -13.89 4.60
C LYS A 407 10.28 -12.61 4.81
N GLY A 408 9.69 -12.10 3.73
CA GLY A 408 8.75 -10.99 3.81
C GLY A 408 9.43 -9.64 3.99
N GLU A 409 10.48 -9.38 3.20
CA GLU A 409 11.16 -8.08 3.20
C GLU A 409 10.56 -7.14 2.15
N ARG A 410 10.54 -5.84 2.43
CA ARG A 410 9.93 -4.83 1.56
C ARG A 410 10.85 -4.56 0.37
N MET A 411 10.43 -4.98 -0.82
CA MET A 411 11.29 -4.99 -2.01
C MET A 411 10.45 -5.10 -3.27
N LYS A 412 10.73 -4.26 -4.28
CA LYS A 412 10.11 -4.39 -5.62
C LYS A 412 10.68 -5.58 -6.39
N TYR A 413 9.87 -6.12 -7.30
CA TYR A 413 10.19 -7.31 -8.10
C TYR A 413 11.57 -7.23 -8.76
N GLU A 414 11.91 -6.12 -9.40
CA GLU A 414 13.15 -5.99 -10.17
C GLU A 414 14.39 -6.14 -9.28
N TYR A 415 14.38 -5.57 -8.07
CA TYR A 415 15.48 -5.72 -7.12
C TYR A 415 15.51 -7.14 -6.53
N ALA A 416 14.35 -7.71 -6.20
CA ALA A 416 14.23 -9.05 -5.66
C ALA A 416 14.73 -10.14 -6.62
N LEU A 417 14.48 -9.98 -7.93
CA LEU A 417 14.95 -10.90 -8.96
C LEU A 417 16.47 -10.89 -9.08
N ILE A 418 17.08 -9.70 -9.05
CA ILE A 418 18.54 -9.58 -9.05
C ILE A 418 19.12 -10.24 -7.80
N LEU A 419 18.57 -9.96 -6.61
CA LEU A 419 19.05 -10.57 -5.36
C LEU A 419 18.87 -12.10 -5.32
N ALA A 420 17.74 -12.62 -5.83
CA ALA A 420 17.52 -14.05 -6.00
C ALA A 420 18.57 -14.69 -6.94
N SER A 421 18.94 -13.98 -8.00
CA SER A 421 19.99 -14.41 -8.94
C SER A 421 21.38 -14.41 -8.28
N VAL A 422 21.67 -13.46 -7.39
CA VAL A 422 22.88 -13.47 -6.56
C VAL A 422 22.90 -14.69 -5.63
N TYR A 423 21.78 -14.99 -4.97
CA TYR A 423 21.67 -16.20 -4.14
C TYR A 423 21.84 -17.49 -4.95
N CYS A 424 21.35 -17.51 -6.19
CA CYS A 424 21.53 -18.63 -7.11
C CYS A 424 23.02 -18.92 -7.34
N LEU A 425 23.83 -17.87 -7.57
CA LEU A 425 25.28 -17.99 -7.68
C LEU A 425 25.94 -18.39 -6.36
N SER A 426 25.58 -17.70 -5.27
CA SER A 426 26.15 -17.92 -3.94
C SER A 426 26.02 -19.37 -3.46
N LEU A 427 24.86 -19.98 -3.72
CA LEU A 427 24.51 -21.33 -3.28
C LEU A 427 24.72 -22.40 -4.36
N ASN A 428 25.21 -22.01 -5.54
CA ASN A 428 25.36 -22.88 -6.70
C ASN A 428 24.05 -23.64 -7.00
N ALA A 429 22.95 -22.90 -7.03
CA ALA A 429 21.64 -23.38 -7.48
C ALA A 429 21.59 -23.38 -9.02
N ASP A 430 20.74 -24.24 -9.59
CA ASP A 430 20.71 -24.45 -11.03
C ASP A 430 19.85 -23.42 -11.77
N ALA A 431 18.85 -22.84 -11.09
CA ALA A 431 17.89 -21.93 -11.68
C ALA A 431 17.22 -21.01 -10.64
N VAL A 432 16.67 -19.90 -11.13
CA VAL A 432 15.75 -19.02 -10.41
C VAL A 432 14.34 -19.17 -10.99
N TYR A 433 13.38 -19.43 -10.12
CA TYR A 433 11.96 -19.35 -10.44
C TYR A 433 11.32 -18.15 -9.76
N TYR A 434 10.30 -17.56 -10.39
CA TYR A 434 9.52 -16.49 -9.79
C TYR A 434 8.02 -16.79 -9.79
N MET A 435 7.33 -16.29 -8.76
CA MET A 435 5.88 -16.30 -8.65
C MET A 435 5.41 -14.92 -8.20
N ILE A 436 4.42 -14.37 -8.89
CA ILE A 436 3.85 -13.04 -8.61
C ILE A 436 2.44 -13.26 -8.07
N ASN A 437 2.19 -12.84 -6.83
CA ASN A 437 0.84 -12.65 -6.33
C ASN A 437 0.43 -11.19 -6.58
N ASP A 438 -0.62 -11.00 -7.38
CA ASP A 438 -1.15 -9.69 -7.75
C ASP A 438 -2.57 -9.45 -7.23
N ASP A 439 -3.05 -10.24 -6.25
CA ASP A 439 -4.42 -10.17 -5.73
C ASP A 439 -4.78 -8.77 -5.24
N PHE A 440 -3.81 -8.08 -4.64
CA PHE A 440 -3.96 -6.72 -4.11
C PHE A 440 -3.29 -5.65 -4.98
N LYS A 441 -2.80 -6.02 -6.17
CA LYS A 441 -2.23 -5.07 -7.14
C LYS A 441 -3.33 -4.17 -7.68
N TRP A 442 -2.97 -2.93 -8.02
CA TRP A 442 -3.82 -2.05 -8.80
C TRP A 442 -3.99 -2.60 -10.24
N LYS A 443 -5.23 -2.90 -10.64
CA LYS A 443 -5.57 -3.55 -11.92
C LYS A 443 -6.39 -2.67 -12.86
#